data_AF-A0A482XR45-F1
#
_entry.id   AF-A0A482XR45-F1
#
_cell.length_a   1.000
_cell.length_b   1.000
_cell.length_c   1.000
_cell.angle_alpha   90.00
_cell.angle_beta   90.00
_cell.angle_gamma   90.00
#
_symmetry.space_group_name_H-M   'P 1'
#
loop_
_entity.id
_entity.type
_entity.pdbx_description
1 polymer ?
#
loop_
_entity_poly.entity_id
_entity_poly.type
_entity_poly.pdbx_seq_one_letter_code
_entity_poly.pdbx_strand_id
1 'polypeptide(L)'
;MSPQTLFSTPRDFEIFYEREVSRISSLGEDKLLLGGHPNEFESNNCLIKLNKNCVLDRKCLEEEAESGNTGYSLTHQIIYWQNFRQMRCSKEYDGLVKSIIKEKCRRVYAQQVHLTKHYNIDKNILDLFTEQVAVCGMEGFGEFLTEENRQIIIDNQMMCGCYNFSVNSSSSEAPQTSCMYDAHLTSVAALALTVHLKYEALF
;
A
#
# COMPACT_ATOMS: atom_id res chain seq x y z
N MET A 1 4.83 -17.90 1.39
CA MET A 1 5.50 -16.61 1.15
C MET A 1 6.71 -16.65 2.05
N SER A 2 7.90 -16.56 1.48
CA SER A 2 9.13 -16.56 2.28
C SER A 2 9.37 -15.14 2.81
N PRO A 3 9.90 -14.96 4.04
CA PRO A 3 10.30 -13.67 4.54
C PRO A 3 11.32 -13.05 3.60
N GLN A 4 11.11 -11.79 3.31
CA GLN A 4 12.00 -10.97 2.52
C GLN A 4 12.33 -9.72 3.30
N THR A 5 13.50 -9.15 3.01
CA THR A 5 13.85 -7.81 3.47
C THR A 5 13.99 -6.90 2.26
N LEU A 6 13.49 -5.68 2.42
CA LEU A 6 13.69 -4.58 1.48
C LEU A 6 15.14 -4.11 1.50
N PHE A 7 15.74 -4.09 2.69
CA PHE A 7 17.08 -3.57 2.94
C PHE A 7 17.96 -4.65 3.58
N SER A 8 19.25 -4.67 3.22
CA SER A 8 20.19 -5.65 3.77
C SER A 8 20.70 -5.22 5.15
N THR A 9 20.78 -3.91 5.38
CA THR A 9 21.23 -3.32 6.65
C THR A 9 20.40 -2.08 7.00
N PRO A 10 20.38 -1.65 8.28
CA PRO A 10 19.79 -0.38 8.68
C PRO A 10 20.41 0.82 7.93
N ARG A 11 21.72 0.75 7.65
CA ARG A 11 22.42 1.80 6.91
C ARG A 11 21.93 1.94 5.47
N ASP A 12 21.60 0.83 4.81
CA ASP A 12 21.02 0.85 3.46
C ASP A 12 19.65 1.51 3.45
N PHE A 13 18.87 1.32 4.52
CA PHE A 13 17.61 2.02 4.68
C PHE A 13 17.83 3.52 4.88
N GLU A 14 18.72 3.94 5.78
CA GLU A 14 19.01 5.36 6.03
C GLU A 14 19.37 6.11 4.75
N ILE A 15 20.33 5.58 3.98
CA ILE A 15 20.78 6.20 2.72
C ILE A 15 19.64 6.31 1.71
N PHE A 16 18.83 5.24 1.59
CA PHE A 16 17.69 5.24 0.69
C PHE A 16 16.60 6.22 1.15
N TYR A 17 16.31 6.23 2.45
CA TYR A 17 15.33 7.10 3.08
C TYR A 17 15.68 8.57 2.89
N GLU A 18 16.93 8.97 3.14
CA GLU A 18 17.39 10.34 2.91
C GLU A 18 17.15 10.78 1.45
N ARG A 19 17.49 9.90 0.49
CA ARG A 19 17.27 10.17 -0.94
C ARG A 19 15.78 10.30 -1.26
N GLU A 20 14.96 9.34 -0.84
CA GLU A 20 13.53 9.35 -1.15
C GLU A 20 12.81 10.51 -0.44
N VAL A 21 13.15 10.80 0.82
CA VAL A 21 12.61 11.95 1.56
C VAL A 21 13.01 13.27 0.94
N SER A 22 14.24 13.42 0.45
CA SER A 22 14.64 14.65 -0.28
C SER A 22 13.76 14.93 -1.50
N ARG A 23 13.20 13.88 -2.12
CA ARG A 23 12.30 13.98 -3.26
C ARG A 23 10.87 14.37 -2.86
N ILE A 24 10.38 13.86 -1.72
CA ILE A 24 8.97 14.01 -1.33
C ILE A 24 8.72 15.07 -0.25
N SER A 25 9.73 15.50 0.50
CA SER A 25 9.58 16.41 1.65
C SER A 25 9.07 17.81 1.29
N SER A 26 9.19 18.19 0.02
CA SER A 26 8.66 19.46 -0.51
C SER A 26 7.20 19.35 -0.98
N LEU A 27 6.63 18.14 -1.00
CA LEU A 27 5.25 17.90 -1.39
C LEU A 27 4.32 18.14 -0.19
N GLY A 28 3.18 18.77 -0.44
CA GLY A 28 2.08 18.82 0.53
C GLY A 28 1.42 17.45 0.68
N GLU A 29 0.68 17.27 1.77
CA GLU A 29 -0.01 16.02 2.12
C GLU A 29 -0.85 15.45 0.96
N ASP A 30 -1.70 16.26 0.32
CA ASP A 30 -2.51 15.82 -0.83
C ASP A 30 -1.66 15.24 -1.96
N LYS A 31 -0.50 15.84 -2.24
CA LYS A 31 0.43 15.34 -3.26
C LYS A 31 1.15 14.09 -2.79
N LEU A 32 1.42 13.92 -1.50
CA LEU A 32 1.98 12.67 -0.98
C LEU A 32 0.98 11.52 -1.11
N LEU A 33 -0.29 11.78 -0.80
CA LEU A 33 -1.35 10.76 -0.84
C LEU A 33 -1.77 10.40 -2.27
N LEU A 34 -1.92 11.38 -3.17
CA LEU A 34 -2.55 11.20 -4.49
C LEU A 34 -1.60 11.47 -5.67
N GLY A 35 -0.35 11.87 -5.41
CA GLY A 35 0.58 12.29 -6.45
C GLY A 35 1.08 11.14 -7.31
N GLY A 36 0.97 11.29 -8.63
CA GLY A 36 1.61 10.39 -9.58
C GLY A 36 0.83 10.21 -10.87
N HIS A 37 1.48 9.55 -11.81
CA HIS A 37 0.91 9.05 -13.05
C HIS A 37 1.37 7.59 -13.23
N PRO A 38 0.48 6.62 -13.47
CA PRO A 38 -0.97 6.75 -13.52
C PRO A 38 -1.53 7.07 -12.13
N ASN A 39 -2.64 7.79 -12.09
CA ASN A 39 -3.42 7.89 -10.85
C ASN A 39 -4.19 6.57 -10.58
N GLU A 40 -4.84 6.50 -9.43
CA GLU A 40 -5.63 5.33 -9.00
C GLU A 40 -6.61 4.83 -10.08
N PHE A 41 -7.38 5.74 -10.68
CA PHE A 41 -8.37 5.42 -11.70
C PHE A 41 -7.73 4.90 -12.99
N GLU A 42 -6.63 5.51 -13.42
CA GLU A 42 -5.88 5.08 -14.60
C GLU A 42 -5.25 3.70 -14.40
N SER A 43 -4.68 3.45 -13.22
CA SER A 43 -4.12 2.14 -12.87
C SER A 43 -5.22 1.06 -12.79
N ASN A 44 -6.39 1.39 -12.23
CA ASN A 44 -7.56 0.50 -12.23
C ASN A 44 -8.00 0.13 -13.65
N ASN A 45 -7.95 1.07 -14.60
CA ASN A 45 -8.23 0.77 -16.01
C ASN A 45 -7.18 -0.20 -16.60
N CYS A 46 -5.91 -0.04 -16.24
CA CYS A 46 -4.85 -0.96 -16.64
C CYS A 46 -5.03 -2.36 -16.04
N LEU A 47 -5.41 -2.46 -14.77
CA LEU A 47 -5.80 -3.71 -14.11
C LEU A 47 -6.96 -4.41 -14.82
N ILE A 48 -8.02 -3.68 -15.20
CA ILE A 48 -9.16 -4.24 -15.94
C ILE A 48 -8.72 -4.80 -17.29
N LYS A 49 -7.84 -4.10 -18.01
CA LYS A 49 -7.29 -4.58 -19.29
C LYS A 49 -6.43 -5.83 -19.10
N LEU A 50 -5.56 -5.83 -18.10
CA LEU A 50 -4.72 -6.98 -17.74
C LEU A 50 -5.57 -8.22 -17.43
N ASN A 51 -6.68 -8.04 -16.70
CA ASN A 51 -7.62 -9.11 -16.35
C ASN A 51 -8.37 -9.70 -17.57
N LYS A 52 -8.34 -9.05 -18.73
CA LYS A 52 -8.88 -9.60 -19.99
C LYS A 52 -7.85 -10.50 -20.68
N ASN A 53 -7.48 -11.62 -20.04
CA ASN A 53 -6.54 -12.62 -20.57
C ASN A 53 -5.13 -12.10 -20.86
N CYS A 54 -4.56 -11.30 -19.95
CA CYS A 54 -3.17 -10.83 -20.07
C CYS A 54 -2.91 -10.03 -21.36
N VAL A 55 -3.92 -9.30 -21.87
CA VAL A 55 -3.70 -8.39 -22.99
C VAL A 55 -2.71 -7.31 -22.54
N LEU A 56 -1.51 -7.40 -23.11
CA LEU A 56 -0.39 -6.51 -22.80
C LEU A 56 -0.59 -5.19 -23.53
N ASP A 57 -1.25 -4.25 -22.86
CA ASP A 57 -1.32 -2.87 -23.31
C ASP A 57 0.00 -2.17 -23.00
N ARG A 58 0.73 -1.77 -24.05
CA ARG A 58 2.05 -1.14 -23.92
C ARG A 58 2.00 0.13 -23.06
N LYS A 59 0.95 0.93 -23.21
CA LYS A 59 0.78 2.16 -22.43
C LYS A 59 0.68 1.82 -20.94
N CYS A 60 -0.12 0.81 -20.59
CA CYS A 60 -0.20 0.34 -19.20
C CYS A 60 1.14 -0.17 -18.67
N LEU A 61 1.91 -0.92 -19.46
CA LEU A 61 3.23 -1.38 -19.01
C LEU A 61 4.19 -0.22 -18.73
N GLU A 62 4.14 0.83 -19.55
CA GLU A 62 4.99 2.03 -19.40
C GLU A 62 4.56 2.87 -18.18
N GLU A 63 3.26 3.13 -18.04
CA GLU A 63 2.68 3.88 -16.91
C GLU A 63 2.91 3.16 -15.58
N GLU A 64 2.66 1.85 -15.52
CA GLU A 64 2.78 1.08 -14.28
C GLU A 64 4.25 0.89 -13.86
N ALA A 65 5.20 1.04 -14.80
CA ALA A 65 6.63 1.02 -14.52
C ALA A 65 7.19 2.36 -14.01
N GLU A 66 6.43 3.46 -14.06
CA GLU A 66 6.91 4.79 -13.74
C GLU A 66 7.44 4.91 -12.29
N SER A 67 8.53 5.66 -12.10
CA SER A 67 9.33 5.69 -10.87
C SER A 67 9.13 6.95 -10.02
N GLY A 68 8.15 7.80 -10.32
CA GLY A 68 7.89 9.08 -9.63
C GLY A 68 6.76 9.06 -8.58
N ASN A 69 5.91 8.02 -8.58
CA ASN A 69 4.62 8.06 -7.88
C ASN A 69 4.71 8.00 -6.36
N THR A 70 3.70 8.52 -5.68
CA THR A 70 3.55 8.49 -4.23
C THR A 70 2.16 7.97 -3.86
N GLY A 71 1.99 7.58 -2.60
CA GLY A 71 0.69 7.21 -2.03
C GLY A 71 -0.07 6.16 -2.84
N TYR A 72 -1.36 6.41 -3.09
CA TYR A 72 -2.26 5.47 -3.77
C TYR A 72 -1.81 5.13 -5.19
N SER A 73 -1.25 6.09 -5.92
CA SER A 73 -0.70 5.85 -7.25
C SER A 73 0.45 4.83 -7.21
N LEU A 74 1.26 4.84 -6.15
CA LEU A 74 2.38 3.90 -6.00
C LEU A 74 1.91 2.51 -5.55
N THR A 75 0.94 2.41 -4.64
CA THR A 75 0.38 1.12 -4.20
C THR A 75 -0.39 0.44 -5.34
N HIS A 76 -1.16 1.18 -6.13
CA HIS A 76 -1.87 0.64 -7.30
C HIS A 76 -0.92 0.11 -8.38
N GLN A 77 0.22 0.78 -8.60
CA GLN A 77 1.27 0.22 -9.47
C GLN A 77 1.77 -1.14 -8.98
N ILE A 78 1.95 -1.32 -7.67
CA ILE A 78 2.37 -2.61 -7.11
C ILE A 78 1.26 -3.65 -7.32
N ILE A 79 0.00 -3.30 -7.08
CA ILE A 79 -1.16 -4.19 -7.31
C ILE A 79 -1.21 -4.64 -8.78
N TYR A 80 -0.95 -3.74 -9.75
CA TYR A 80 -0.83 -4.10 -11.16
C TYR A 80 0.21 -5.19 -11.39
N TRP A 81 1.44 -4.98 -10.91
CA TRP A 81 2.53 -5.95 -11.09
C TRP A 81 2.30 -7.27 -10.34
N GLN A 82 1.64 -7.23 -9.17
CA GLN A 82 1.21 -8.42 -8.44
C GLN A 82 0.22 -9.25 -9.24
N ASN A 83 -0.80 -8.61 -9.83
CA ASN A 83 -1.77 -9.27 -10.70
C ASN A 83 -1.11 -9.82 -11.96
N PHE A 84 -0.21 -9.05 -12.58
CA PHE A 84 0.54 -9.49 -13.76
C PHE A 84 1.28 -10.80 -13.50
N ARG A 85 1.96 -10.87 -12.35
CA ARG A 85 2.69 -12.06 -11.91
C ARG A 85 1.75 -13.21 -11.56
N GLN A 86 0.69 -12.94 -10.78
CA GLN A 86 -0.25 -13.95 -10.29
C GLN A 86 -1.02 -14.61 -11.43
N MET A 87 -1.41 -13.83 -12.44
CA MET A 87 -2.05 -14.31 -13.66
C MET A 87 -1.09 -15.03 -14.62
N ARG A 88 0.22 -15.01 -14.33
CA ARG A 88 1.28 -15.60 -15.17
C ARG A 88 1.29 -15.02 -16.59
N CYS A 89 1.00 -13.72 -16.72
CA CYS A 89 0.93 -13.04 -18.01
C CYS A 89 2.25 -13.06 -18.78
N SER A 90 3.38 -13.15 -18.06
CA SER A 90 4.65 -13.51 -18.67
C SER A 90 5.60 -14.10 -17.63
N LYS A 91 5.77 -15.43 -17.65
CA LYS A 91 6.63 -16.14 -16.69
C LYS A 91 8.11 -15.78 -16.84
N GLU A 92 8.56 -15.45 -18.05
CA GLU A 92 9.94 -15.04 -18.33
C GLU A 92 10.32 -13.74 -17.62
N TYR A 93 9.33 -12.90 -17.27
CA TYR A 93 9.56 -11.64 -16.54
C TYR A 93 9.39 -11.75 -15.03
N ASP A 94 9.19 -12.94 -14.44
CA ASP A 94 8.93 -13.08 -13.00
C ASP A 94 10.02 -12.43 -12.13
N GLY A 95 11.30 -12.60 -12.51
CA GLY A 95 12.43 -11.97 -11.82
C GLY A 95 12.42 -10.43 -11.94
N LEU A 96 12.10 -9.91 -13.13
CA LEU A 96 11.98 -8.47 -13.36
C LEU A 96 10.83 -7.88 -12.56
N VAL A 97 9.66 -8.53 -12.59
CA VAL A 97 8.46 -8.10 -11.85
C VAL A 97 8.70 -8.10 -10.35
N LYS A 98 9.37 -9.12 -9.80
CA LYS A 98 9.80 -9.13 -8.40
C LYS A 98 10.72 -7.96 -8.06
N SER A 99 11.66 -7.62 -8.95
CA SER A 99 12.55 -6.47 -8.77
C SER A 99 11.78 -5.15 -8.77
N ILE A 100 10.84 -4.96 -9.71
CA ILE A 100 9.97 -3.78 -9.79
C ILE A 100 9.15 -3.64 -8.50
N ILE A 101 8.50 -4.71 -8.05
CA ILE A 101 7.70 -4.71 -6.81
C ILE A 101 8.58 -4.37 -5.62
N LYS A 102 9.78 -4.98 -5.50
CA LYS A 102 10.71 -4.70 -4.41
C LYS A 102 11.12 -3.23 -4.38
N GLU A 103 11.49 -2.65 -5.52
CA GLU A 103 11.89 -1.24 -5.59
C GLU A 103 10.75 -0.30 -5.23
N LYS A 104 9.53 -0.57 -5.73
CA LYS A 104 8.35 0.22 -5.35
C LYS A 104 8.04 0.07 -3.87
N CYS A 105 8.13 -1.13 -3.28
CA CYS A 105 7.93 -1.33 -1.85
C CYS A 105 9.00 -0.65 -0.98
N ARG A 106 10.25 -0.51 -1.42
CA ARG A 106 11.26 0.31 -0.72
C ARG A 106 10.81 1.77 -0.61
N ARG A 107 10.26 2.32 -1.70
CA ARG A 107 9.73 3.69 -1.76
C ARG A 107 8.49 3.84 -0.89
N VAL A 108 7.57 2.87 -0.96
CA VAL A 108 6.40 2.81 -0.07
C VAL A 108 6.83 2.83 1.39
N TYR A 109 7.81 2.03 1.80
CA TYR A 109 8.26 1.99 3.19
C TYR A 109 8.86 3.32 3.63
N ALA A 110 9.69 3.96 2.81
CA ALA A 110 10.22 5.29 3.11
C ALA A 110 9.12 6.35 3.22
N GLN A 111 8.11 6.31 2.36
CA GLN A 111 6.93 7.19 2.42
C GLN A 111 6.09 6.93 3.67
N GLN A 112 5.85 5.67 4.02
CA GLN A 112 5.13 5.26 5.23
C GLN A 112 5.79 5.83 6.47
N VAL A 113 7.11 5.62 6.63
CA VAL A 113 7.90 6.14 7.76
C VAL A 113 7.88 7.67 7.80
N HIS A 114 7.90 8.33 6.64
CA HIS A 114 7.80 9.79 6.58
C HIS A 114 6.41 10.27 7.02
N LEU A 115 5.33 9.65 6.53
CA LEU A 115 3.96 10.02 6.87
C LEU A 115 3.70 9.86 8.38
N THR A 116 4.05 8.71 8.96
CA THR A 116 3.79 8.45 10.39
C THR A 116 4.63 9.31 11.34
N LYS A 117 5.79 9.83 10.89
CA LYS A 117 6.63 10.74 11.69
C LYS A 117 6.21 12.21 11.63
N HIS A 118 5.59 12.63 10.52
CA HIS A 118 5.35 14.05 10.25
C HIS A 118 3.89 14.46 10.24
N TYR A 119 2.97 13.50 10.15
CA TYR A 119 1.54 13.75 10.09
C TYR A 119 0.80 12.95 11.16
N ASN A 120 -0.33 13.48 11.60
CA ASN A 120 -1.24 12.71 12.45
C ASN A 120 -1.93 11.66 11.58
N ILE A 121 -2.16 10.47 12.14
CA ILE A 121 -2.89 9.40 11.45
C ILE A 121 -4.38 9.76 11.45
N ASP A 122 -4.79 10.49 10.41
CA ASP A 122 -6.19 10.74 10.10
C ASP A 122 -6.77 9.59 9.24
N LYS A 123 -8.01 9.74 8.77
CA LYS A 123 -8.66 8.70 7.97
C LYS A 123 -7.88 8.37 6.69
N ASN A 124 -7.42 9.38 5.96
CA ASN A 124 -6.80 9.17 4.65
C ASN A 124 -5.39 8.57 4.79
N ILE A 125 -4.65 9.03 5.81
CA ILE A 125 -3.34 8.48 6.15
C ILE A 125 -3.48 7.05 6.68
N LEU A 126 -4.47 6.77 7.53
CA LEU A 126 -4.74 5.41 8.02
C LEU A 126 -5.06 4.46 6.87
N ASP A 127 -5.90 4.88 5.93
CA ASP A 127 -6.29 4.08 4.79
C ASP A 127 -5.08 3.73 3.91
N LEU A 128 -4.32 4.74 3.50
CA LEU A 128 -3.09 4.53 2.74
C LEU A 128 -2.07 3.70 3.53
N PHE A 129 -1.86 3.98 4.81
CA PHE A 129 -0.94 3.23 5.66
C PHE A 129 -1.30 1.73 5.67
N THR A 130 -2.58 1.43 5.86
CA THR A 130 -3.10 0.07 5.91
C THR A 130 -2.95 -0.62 4.56
N GLU A 131 -3.18 0.10 3.45
CA GLU A 131 -2.96 -0.39 2.10
C GLU A 131 -1.48 -0.71 1.83
N GLN A 132 -0.57 0.15 2.27
CA GLN A 132 0.86 -0.07 2.15
C GLN A 132 1.32 -1.32 2.90
N VAL A 133 0.82 -1.54 4.13
CA VAL A 133 1.06 -2.76 4.90
C VAL A 133 0.49 -3.99 4.18
N ALA A 134 -0.74 -3.92 3.68
CA ALA A 134 -1.36 -5.03 2.96
C ALA A 134 -0.58 -5.39 1.70
N VAL A 135 -0.36 -4.44 0.81
CA VAL A 135 0.19 -4.64 -0.53
C VAL A 135 1.64 -5.12 -0.48
N CYS A 136 2.50 -4.47 0.31
CA CYS A 136 3.90 -4.88 0.41
C CYS A 136 4.11 -6.02 1.42
N GLY A 137 3.25 -6.15 2.43
CA GLY A 137 3.22 -7.30 3.31
C GLY A 137 2.89 -8.59 2.56
N MET A 138 2.00 -8.55 1.54
CA MET A 138 1.69 -9.69 0.66
C MET A 138 2.88 -10.21 -0.16
N GLU A 139 3.97 -9.45 -0.24
CA GLU A 139 5.24 -9.91 -0.81
C GLU A 139 6.16 -10.55 0.22
N GLY A 140 5.87 -10.36 1.51
CA GLY A 140 6.63 -10.90 2.63
C GLY A 140 7.74 -10.00 3.13
N PHE A 141 7.68 -8.70 2.81
CA PHE A 141 8.61 -7.71 3.34
C PHE A 141 8.33 -7.47 4.83
N GLY A 142 9.19 -8.00 5.69
CA GLY A 142 9.01 -8.00 7.14
C GLY A 142 8.99 -6.60 7.76
N GLU A 143 9.56 -5.61 7.08
CA GLU A 143 9.53 -4.21 7.49
C GLU A 143 8.11 -3.64 7.62
N PHE A 144 7.14 -4.18 6.87
CA PHE A 144 5.73 -3.81 6.99
C PHE A 144 4.98 -4.59 8.07
N LEU A 145 5.54 -5.73 8.51
CA LEU A 145 4.85 -6.73 9.32
C LEU A 145 5.27 -6.69 10.80
N THR A 146 5.59 -5.50 11.29
CA THR A 146 5.97 -5.26 12.69
C THR A 146 4.77 -5.25 13.63
N GLU A 147 5.02 -5.50 14.91
CA GLU A 147 3.99 -5.36 15.96
C GLU A 147 3.39 -3.95 15.99
N GLU A 148 4.23 -2.93 15.85
CA GLU A 148 3.83 -1.52 15.84
C GLU A 148 2.83 -1.24 14.71
N ASN A 149 3.13 -1.69 13.49
CA ASN A 149 2.23 -1.51 12.36
C ASN A 149 0.90 -2.24 12.57
N ARG A 150 0.95 -3.46 13.12
CA ARG A 150 -0.27 -4.21 13.45
C ARG A 150 -1.11 -3.47 14.47
N GLN A 151 -0.49 -2.96 15.52
CA GLN A 151 -1.20 -2.28 16.60
C GLN A 151 -1.87 -1.00 16.11
N ILE A 152 -1.22 -0.22 15.24
CA ILE A 152 -1.85 0.94 14.57
C ILE A 152 -3.15 0.54 13.86
N ILE A 153 -3.15 -0.59 13.12
CA ILE A 153 -4.33 -1.06 12.41
C ILE A 153 -5.42 -1.51 13.39
N ILE A 154 -5.07 -2.24 14.45
CA ILE A 154 -6.03 -2.75 15.45
C ILE A 154 -6.64 -1.61 16.28
N ASP A 155 -5.84 -0.64 16.71
CA ASP A 155 -6.28 0.46 17.58
C ASP A 155 -7.29 1.38 16.88
N ASN A 156 -7.30 1.39 15.54
CA ASN A 156 -8.26 2.14 14.74
C ASN A 156 -9.51 1.33 14.36
N GLN A 157 -9.62 0.07 14.80
CA GLN A 157 -10.78 -0.78 14.55
C GLN A 157 -11.95 -0.39 15.45
N MET A 158 -13.15 -0.29 14.88
CA MET A 158 -14.39 -0.11 15.64
C MET A 158 -14.73 -1.38 16.43
N MET A 159 -15.57 -1.26 17.46
CA MET A 159 -16.08 -2.42 18.21
C MET A 159 -16.78 -3.48 17.34
N CYS A 160 -17.39 -3.08 16.21
CA CYS A 160 -17.99 -4.03 15.26
C CYS A 160 -16.96 -4.73 14.35
N GLY A 161 -15.66 -4.47 14.52
CA GLY A 161 -14.59 -5.04 13.70
C GLY A 161 -14.33 -4.31 12.38
N CYS A 162 -15.11 -3.27 12.06
CA CYS A 162 -14.98 -2.48 10.83
C CYS A 162 -14.21 -1.17 11.08
N TYR A 163 -14.00 -0.37 10.03
CA TYR A 163 -13.28 0.91 10.10
C TYR A 163 -14.20 2.06 9.69
N ASN A 164 -14.06 3.20 10.38
CA ASN A 164 -15.02 4.29 10.32
C ASN A 164 -15.04 5.03 8.96
N PHE A 165 -16.25 5.43 8.56
CA PHE A 165 -16.48 6.40 7.50
C PHE A 165 -16.46 7.82 8.10
N SER A 166 -15.60 8.72 7.60
CA SER A 166 -15.69 10.15 7.94
C SER A 166 -16.90 10.75 7.22
N VAL A 167 -18.00 10.95 7.94
CA VAL A 167 -18.96 11.99 7.55
C VAL A 167 -18.66 13.19 8.42
N ASN A 168 -18.37 14.33 7.80
CA ASN A 168 -18.59 15.62 8.42
C ASN A 168 -20.09 15.74 8.74
N SER A 169 -20.51 15.20 9.89
CA SER A 169 -21.86 15.39 10.38
C SER A 169 -21.76 15.85 11.83
N SER A 170 -21.83 17.16 11.98
CA SER A 170 -22.34 17.83 13.17
C SER A 170 -23.79 17.39 13.43
N SER A 171 -23.97 16.15 13.86
CA SER A 171 -25.23 15.59 14.32
C SER A 171 -24.94 14.37 15.20
N SER A 172 -24.89 14.64 16.50
CA SER A 172 -25.53 13.85 17.57
C SER A 172 -25.71 12.35 17.35
N GLU A 173 -24.97 11.56 18.14
CA GLU A 173 -25.44 10.31 18.76
C GLU A 173 -26.24 9.35 17.87
N ALA A 174 -25.67 8.94 16.73
CA ALA A 174 -26.14 7.71 16.10
C ALA A 174 -25.74 6.52 17.01
N PRO A 175 -26.69 5.67 17.43
CA PRO A 175 -26.37 4.53 18.27
C PRO A 175 -25.39 3.59 17.55
N GLN A 176 -24.40 3.09 18.28
CA GLN A 176 -23.37 2.13 17.85
C GLN A 176 -23.92 0.80 17.24
N THR A 177 -25.23 0.68 17.07
CA THR A 177 -25.93 -0.48 16.49
C THR A 177 -25.98 -0.47 14.97
N SER A 178 -25.72 0.66 14.31
CA SER A 178 -25.50 0.71 12.85
C SER A 178 -24.00 0.82 12.60
N CYS A 179 -23.35 -0.29 12.27
CA CYS A 179 -21.95 -0.26 11.84
C CYS A 179 -21.92 0.38 10.44
N MET A 180 -21.89 1.71 10.38
CA MET A 180 -21.60 2.45 9.15
C MET A 180 -20.08 2.47 8.98
N TYR A 181 -19.57 1.79 7.98
CA TYR A 181 -18.14 1.58 7.80
C TYR A 181 -17.68 1.94 6.39
N ASP A 182 -16.37 2.17 6.29
CA ASP A 182 -15.67 2.27 5.02
C ASP A 182 -15.32 0.87 4.52
N ALA A 183 -15.97 0.42 3.45
CA ALA A 183 -15.80 -0.94 2.93
C ALA A 183 -14.39 -1.18 2.38
N HIS A 184 -13.77 -0.16 1.77
CA HIS A 184 -12.43 -0.27 1.21
C HIS A 184 -11.42 -0.46 2.35
N LEU A 185 -11.36 0.49 3.30
CA LEU A 185 -10.45 0.40 4.44
C LEU A 185 -10.70 -0.87 5.26
N THR A 186 -11.95 -1.24 5.49
CA THR A 186 -12.26 -2.49 6.23
C THR A 186 -11.71 -3.73 5.52
N SER A 187 -11.86 -3.81 4.20
CA SER A 187 -11.34 -4.94 3.42
C SER A 187 -9.80 -4.97 3.38
N VAL A 188 -9.17 -3.80 3.29
CA VAL A 188 -7.72 -3.66 3.25
C VAL A 188 -7.09 -3.95 4.62
N ALA A 189 -7.73 -3.51 5.70
CA ALA A 189 -7.32 -3.85 7.07
C ALA A 189 -7.43 -5.36 7.34
N ALA A 190 -8.52 -5.99 6.91
CA ALA A 190 -8.66 -7.43 7.01
C ALA A 190 -7.54 -8.17 6.25
N LEU A 191 -7.16 -7.68 5.07
CA LEU A 191 -6.04 -8.20 4.30
C LEU A 191 -4.70 -8.00 5.04
N ALA A 192 -4.41 -6.79 5.51
CA ALA A 192 -3.18 -6.48 6.26
C ALA A 192 -3.03 -7.38 7.49
N LEU A 193 -4.07 -7.50 8.31
CA LEU A 193 -4.08 -8.36 9.49
C LEU A 193 -3.95 -9.84 9.13
N THR A 194 -4.56 -10.29 8.04
CA THR A 194 -4.40 -11.67 7.55
C THR A 194 -2.96 -11.96 7.14
N VAL A 195 -2.28 -10.99 6.52
CA VAL A 195 -0.86 -11.11 6.15
C VAL A 195 0.01 -11.17 7.40
N HIS A 196 -0.25 -10.36 8.43
CA HIS A 196 0.44 -10.47 9.73
C HIS A 196 0.28 -11.86 10.34
N LEU A 197 -0.96 -12.36 10.46
CA LEU A 197 -1.24 -13.69 11.02
C LEU A 197 -0.49 -14.79 10.27
N LYS A 198 -0.46 -14.70 8.93
CA LYS A 198 0.28 -15.65 8.10
C LYS A 198 1.79 -15.56 8.32
N TYR A 199 2.33 -14.36 8.55
CA TYR A 199 3.75 -14.17 8.82
C TYR A 199 4.15 -14.80 10.15
N GLU A 200 3.38 -14.55 11.22
CA GLU A 200 3.62 -15.13 12.56
C GLU A 200 3.40 -16.65 12.61
N ALA A 201 2.42 -17.17 11.86
CA ALA A 201 2.19 -18.61 11.83
C ALA A 201 3.34 -19.37 11.14
N LEU A 202 4.18 -18.69 10.38
CA LEU A 202 5.28 -19.29 9.63
C LEU A 202 6.67 -19.01 10.26
N PHE A 203 6.80 -18.04 11.16
CA PHE A 203 8.07 -17.56 11.73
C PHE A 203 7.92 -17.10 13.18
#